data_AF-A0A6C0KCP2-F1
#
_entry.id   AF-A0A6C0KCP2-F1
#
_cell.length_a   1.000
_cell.length_b   1.000
_cell.length_c   1.000
_cell.angle_alpha   90.00
_cell.angle_beta   90.00
_cell.angle_gamma   90.00
#
_symmetry.space_group_name_H-M   'P 1'
#
loop_
_entity.id
_entity.type
_entity.pdbx_description
1 polymer ?
#
loop_
_entity_poly.entity_id
_entity_poly.type
_entity_poly.pdbx_seq_one_letter_code
_entity_poly.pdbx_strand_id
1 'polypeptide(L)'
;MNQVRKSHGLAVAHGCLYAFGGETGASNSPFDYIGLDSVEYLDLTFGNVNAWTTTTKMSSHRHGLGSATIYDKVYAIGGMASLGGQNTVLDTVERFDPFVTINGVPVWTSTAKMPTPLWAHAAVGVEGATEDTSKIYVLGGKTTNTGLAVNTGKVYDVGTDNWVNLPDMKQGTRYYGAAAVVDNVLYAIGGFVDGNMSGKVESLDLTNPSAQWIERASMIHLREGHTVAVIKGLILAIGGTNGPGPTELYDPSTNTWESFVPCNERTQFSADIVVSNKLYRTGGADNHPRNATKNVTVHDLGFMLTVARNFFGCYD
;
A
#
# COMPACT_ATOMS: atom_id res chain seq x y z
N MET A 1 -4.46 17.16 -3.03
CA MET A 1 -5.21 16.97 -1.76
C MET A 1 -5.27 18.29 -0.99
N ASN A 2 -6.19 18.42 -0.03
CA ASN A 2 -6.29 19.61 0.83
C ASN A 2 -5.25 19.58 1.95
N GLN A 3 -4.96 18.40 2.50
CA GLN A 3 -3.93 18.22 3.54
C GLN A 3 -2.66 17.58 2.97
N VAL A 4 -1.51 17.91 3.58
CA VAL A 4 -0.24 17.21 3.33
C VAL A 4 -0.28 15.84 3.99
N ARG A 5 0.18 14.82 3.29
CA ARG A 5 0.17 13.42 3.77
C ARG A 5 1.38 12.68 3.25
N LYS A 6 1.96 11.85 4.10
CA LYS A 6 2.85 10.75 3.72
C LYS A 6 2.54 9.54 4.59
N SER A 7 2.92 8.34 4.14
CA SER A 7 2.61 7.08 4.82
C SER A 7 1.11 6.90 5.09
N HIS A 8 0.26 7.48 4.23
CA HIS A 8 -1.20 7.36 4.27
C HIS A 8 -1.67 6.15 3.48
N GLY A 9 -2.92 5.74 3.73
CA GLY A 9 -3.60 4.73 2.94
C GLY A 9 -4.25 5.37 1.71
N LEU A 10 -4.32 4.58 0.63
CA LEU A 10 -5.02 4.95 -0.59
C LEU A 10 -5.86 3.76 -1.05
N ALA A 11 -7.12 4.02 -1.38
CA ALA A 11 -8.06 2.99 -1.82
C ALA A 11 -9.06 3.59 -2.81
N VAL A 12 -9.70 2.73 -3.59
CA VAL A 12 -10.71 3.16 -4.57
C VAL A 12 -12.02 2.50 -4.18
N ALA A 13 -13.09 3.29 -4.14
CA ALA A 13 -14.41 2.78 -3.83
C ALA A 13 -15.45 3.63 -4.56
N HIS A 14 -16.38 2.98 -5.25
CA HIS A 14 -17.51 3.60 -5.93
C HIS A 14 -17.07 4.75 -6.87
N GLY A 15 -16.00 4.53 -7.63
CA GLY A 15 -15.44 5.53 -8.56
C GLY A 15 -14.73 6.71 -7.88
N CYS A 16 -14.55 6.67 -6.57
CA CYS A 16 -13.81 7.69 -5.81
C CYS A 16 -12.47 7.13 -5.33
N LEU A 17 -11.44 7.96 -5.36
CA LEU A 17 -10.14 7.71 -4.75
C LEU A 17 -10.13 8.28 -3.33
N TYR A 18 -9.93 7.45 -2.32
CA TYR A 18 -9.89 7.83 -0.90
C TYR A 18 -8.45 7.85 -0.39
N ALA A 19 -7.99 9.00 0.12
CA ALA A 19 -6.75 9.15 0.85
C ALA A 19 -7.07 9.33 2.35
N PHE A 20 -6.50 8.47 3.19
CA PHE A 20 -6.86 8.40 4.61
C PHE A 20 -5.64 8.20 5.50
N GLY A 21 -5.62 8.90 6.62
CA GLY A 21 -4.52 8.88 7.57
C GLY A 21 -3.23 9.46 7.00
N GLY A 22 -2.11 8.87 7.39
CA GLY A 22 -0.76 9.37 7.16
C GLY A 22 -0.34 10.37 8.22
N GLU A 23 0.73 11.09 7.93
CA GLU A 23 1.27 12.13 8.81
C GLU A 23 1.64 13.40 8.03
N THR A 24 1.61 14.54 8.70
CA THR A 24 1.79 15.86 8.07
C THR A 24 3.23 16.33 8.00
N GLY A 25 4.17 15.69 8.71
CA GLY A 25 5.60 15.97 8.64
C GLY A 25 5.95 17.46 8.56
N ALA A 26 5.81 18.20 9.66
CA ALA A 26 6.23 19.60 9.72
C ALA A 26 6.52 20.03 11.17
N SER A 27 7.57 19.47 11.76
CA SER A 27 8.09 19.99 13.02
C SER A 27 9.60 19.89 13.04
N ASN A 28 10.24 20.92 13.61
CA ASN A 28 11.70 20.96 13.81
C ASN A 28 12.16 19.98 14.90
N SER A 29 11.25 19.20 15.46
CA SER A 29 11.47 18.23 16.53
C SER A 29 11.28 16.82 16.00
N PRO A 30 12.22 15.89 16.24
CA PRO A 30 12.05 14.47 15.93
C PRO A 30 10.94 13.80 16.75
N PHE A 31 10.27 14.52 17.65
CA PHE A 31 9.21 14.02 18.53
C PHE A 31 7.80 14.53 18.17
N ASP A 32 7.66 15.44 17.20
CA ASP A 32 6.38 16.10 16.89
C ASP A 32 5.78 15.58 15.57
N TYR A 33 5.65 14.25 15.45
CA TYR A 33 4.86 13.64 14.38
C TYR A 33 3.39 13.59 14.79
N ILE A 34 2.53 14.17 13.95
CA ILE A 34 1.08 14.13 14.15
C ILE A 34 0.51 13.21 13.08
N GLY A 35 0.06 12.04 13.53
CA GLY A 35 -0.75 11.15 12.72
C GLY A 35 -2.09 11.81 12.40
N LEU A 36 -2.62 11.49 11.23
CA LEU A 36 -3.90 11.97 10.76
C LEU A 36 -4.98 10.90 10.94
N ASP A 37 -6.17 11.32 11.32
CA ASP A 37 -7.41 10.54 11.27
C ASP A 37 -8.30 10.97 10.08
N SER A 38 -7.92 12.06 9.41
CA SER A 38 -8.69 12.70 8.37
C SER A 38 -8.72 11.85 7.10
N VAL A 39 -9.83 11.96 6.38
CA VAL A 39 -10.08 11.28 5.12
C VAL A 39 -10.50 12.30 4.09
N GLU A 40 -9.94 12.20 2.90
CA GLU A 40 -10.32 12.99 1.74
C GLU A 40 -10.60 12.05 0.58
N TYR A 41 -11.54 12.42 -0.28
CA TYR A 41 -11.81 11.67 -1.50
C TYR A 41 -11.81 12.57 -2.73
N LEU A 42 -11.46 11.98 -3.86
CA LEU A 42 -11.52 12.56 -5.18
C LEU A 42 -12.44 11.70 -6.03
N ASP A 43 -13.53 12.29 -6.53
CA ASP A 43 -14.41 11.62 -7.50
C ASP A 43 -13.72 11.59 -8.87
N LEU A 44 -13.46 10.37 -9.35
CA LEU A 44 -12.70 10.14 -10.59
C LEU A 44 -13.54 10.41 -11.85
N THR A 45 -14.87 10.52 -11.72
CA THR A 45 -15.77 10.76 -12.86
C THR A 45 -15.66 12.18 -13.42
N PHE A 46 -15.28 13.15 -12.57
CA PHE A 46 -15.13 14.55 -12.99
C PHE A 46 -13.76 14.87 -13.59
N GLY A 47 -12.78 13.98 -13.46
CA GLY A 47 -11.43 14.13 -14.05
C GLY A 47 -10.57 15.29 -13.48
N ASN A 48 -11.07 16.06 -12.51
CA ASN A 48 -10.32 17.16 -11.90
C ASN A 48 -9.57 16.69 -10.64
N VAL A 49 -8.30 16.34 -10.82
CA VAL A 49 -7.42 15.79 -9.76
C VAL A 49 -7.17 16.73 -8.56
N ASN A 50 -7.56 18.00 -8.67
CA ASN A 50 -7.42 18.98 -7.60
C ASN A 50 -8.68 19.14 -6.74
N ALA A 51 -9.81 18.51 -7.10
CA ALA A 51 -11.11 18.65 -6.43
C ALA A 51 -11.32 17.63 -5.28
N TRP A 52 -10.42 17.64 -4.29
CA TRP A 52 -10.53 16.76 -3.13
C TRP A 52 -11.56 17.26 -2.11
N THR A 53 -12.36 16.37 -1.56
CA THR A 53 -13.40 16.67 -0.57
C THR A 53 -13.12 15.92 0.73
N THR A 54 -13.16 16.61 1.87
CA THR A 54 -13.06 15.97 3.19
C THR A 54 -14.34 15.20 3.51
N THR A 55 -14.19 14.02 4.10
CA THR A 55 -15.31 13.18 4.57
C THR A 55 -15.08 12.75 6.02
N THR A 56 -15.92 11.84 6.51
CA THR A 56 -15.87 11.31 7.88
C THR A 56 -14.47 10.79 8.24
N LYS A 57 -14.06 11.05 9.48
CA LYS A 57 -12.73 10.69 9.99
C LYS A 57 -12.72 9.25 10.49
N MET A 58 -11.54 8.62 10.44
CA MET A 58 -11.30 7.37 11.17
C MET A 58 -11.40 7.62 12.69
N SER A 59 -11.63 6.58 13.47
CA SER A 59 -11.71 6.67 14.94
C SER A 59 -10.35 6.92 15.60
N SER A 60 -9.25 6.56 14.94
CA SER A 60 -7.89 6.77 15.41
C SER A 60 -7.03 7.38 14.32
N HIS A 61 -6.15 8.30 14.72
CA HIS A 61 -5.09 8.76 13.83
C HIS A 61 -4.10 7.64 13.54
N ARG A 62 -3.69 7.47 12.29
CA ARG A 62 -2.78 6.39 11.89
C ARG A 62 -1.94 6.76 10.68
N HIS A 63 -0.67 6.39 10.72
CA HIS A 63 0.26 6.43 9.58
C HIS A 63 1.02 5.10 9.49
N GLY A 64 1.65 4.82 8.33
CA GLY A 64 2.33 3.54 8.10
C GLY A 64 1.37 2.35 8.20
N LEU A 65 0.09 2.58 7.91
CA LEU A 65 -0.99 1.61 7.88
C LEU A 65 -0.98 0.82 6.58
N GLY A 66 -1.58 -0.37 6.61
CA GLY A 66 -2.02 -1.06 5.40
C GLY A 66 -3.34 -0.48 4.90
N SER A 67 -3.51 -0.45 3.58
CA SER A 67 -4.77 -0.11 2.91
C SER A 67 -5.19 -1.24 1.97
N ALA A 68 -6.49 -1.54 1.95
CA ALA A 68 -7.06 -2.50 1.00
C ALA A 68 -8.44 -2.04 0.53
N THR A 69 -8.84 -2.50 -0.65
CA THR A 69 -10.19 -2.37 -1.20
C THR A 69 -10.77 -3.75 -1.40
N ILE A 70 -12.00 -3.97 -0.97
CA ILE A 70 -12.80 -5.18 -1.23
C ILE A 70 -14.23 -4.73 -1.55
N TYR A 71 -14.74 -5.02 -2.74
CA TYR A 71 -16.11 -4.72 -3.19
C TYR A 71 -16.53 -3.28 -2.86
N ASP A 72 -15.73 -2.32 -3.30
CA ASP A 72 -15.89 -0.88 -3.04
C ASP A 72 -15.92 -0.47 -1.55
N LYS A 73 -15.40 -1.32 -0.67
CA LYS A 73 -15.19 -0.96 0.75
C LYS A 73 -13.71 -0.77 1.02
N VAL A 74 -13.41 0.29 1.77
CA VAL A 74 -12.05 0.68 2.12
C VAL A 74 -11.70 0.11 3.49
N TYR A 75 -10.52 -0.48 3.61
CA TYR A 75 -10.00 -1.00 4.88
C TYR A 75 -8.74 -0.24 5.28
N ALA A 76 -8.73 0.28 6.50
CA ALA A 76 -7.59 0.91 7.15
C ALA A 76 -7.06 -0.02 8.24
N ILE A 77 -5.84 -0.56 8.06
CA ILE A 77 -5.35 -1.73 8.79
C ILE A 77 -4.11 -1.33 9.59
N GLY A 78 -4.20 -1.39 10.92
CA GLY A 78 -3.08 -1.09 11.82
C GLY A 78 -2.42 0.27 11.58
N GLY A 79 -1.10 0.31 11.59
CA GLY A 79 -0.32 1.53 11.53
C GLY A 79 0.04 2.02 12.93
N MET A 80 0.60 3.23 13.01
CA MET A 80 1.00 3.84 14.26
C MET A 80 0.19 5.11 14.52
N ALA A 81 -0.41 5.17 15.70
CA ALA A 81 -1.04 6.34 16.25
C ALA A 81 0.03 7.22 16.90
N SER A 82 0.23 8.42 16.35
CA SER A 82 1.23 9.38 16.82
C SER A 82 0.60 10.72 17.18
N LEU A 83 0.71 11.13 18.44
CA LEU A 83 0.24 12.43 18.92
C LEU A 83 1.11 12.93 20.07
N GLY A 84 1.70 14.12 19.92
CA GLY A 84 2.50 14.75 20.99
C GLY A 84 3.66 13.89 21.50
N GLY A 85 4.35 13.19 20.60
CA GLY A 85 5.47 12.30 20.92
C GLY A 85 5.07 10.92 21.46
N GLN A 86 3.79 10.67 21.75
CA GLN A 86 3.28 9.35 22.10
C GLN A 86 3.03 8.54 20.84
N ASN A 87 3.58 7.33 20.80
CA ASN A 87 3.50 6.43 19.66
C ASN A 87 2.90 5.10 20.09
N THR A 88 1.75 4.73 19.52
CA THR A 88 1.07 3.46 19.78
C THR A 88 0.87 2.72 18.49
N VAL A 89 1.45 1.52 18.38
CA VAL A 89 1.22 0.64 17.22
C VAL A 89 -0.15 0.01 17.37
N LEU A 90 -0.97 0.09 16.31
CA LEU A 90 -2.35 -0.32 16.32
C LEU A 90 -2.50 -1.75 15.75
N ASP A 91 -3.40 -2.49 16.37
CA ASP A 91 -3.96 -3.75 15.86
C ASP A 91 -5.36 -3.56 15.24
N THR A 92 -5.92 -2.35 15.35
CA THR A 92 -7.29 -2.06 14.94
C THR A 92 -7.42 -1.99 13.42
N VAL A 93 -8.52 -2.53 12.93
CA VAL A 93 -8.93 -2.45 11.52
C VAL A 93 -10.28 -1.77 11.44
N GLU A 94 -10.36 -0.77 10.59
CA GLU A 94 -11.57 0.00 10.34
C GLU A 94 -11.97 -0.17 8.87
N ARG A 95 -13.24 -0.45 8.64
CA ARG A 95 -13.86 -0.55 7.32
C ARG A 95 -14.73 0.66 7.07
N PHE A 96 -14.66 1.20 5.86
CA PHE A 96 -15.49 2.29 5.39
C PHE A 96 -16.29 1.87 4.16
N ASP A 97 -17.59 2.10 4.25
CA ASP A 97 -18.55 2.04 3.16
C ASP A 97 -19.29 3.39 3.18
N PRO A 98 -19.21 4.21 2.11
CA PRO A 98 -19.82 5.54 2.11
C PRO A 98 -21.36 5.50 2.21
N PHE A 99 -21.99 4.36 1.97
CA PHE A 99 -23.44 4.18 2.09
C PHE A 99 -23.87 3.71 3.47
N VAL A 100 -22.95 3.24 4.32
CA VAL A 100 -23.23 2.95 5.72
C VAL A 100 -23.15 4.25 6.51
N THR A 101 -24.31 4.74 6.96
CA THR A 101 -24.43 6.05 7.63
C THR A 101 -25.09 5.96 8.99
N ILE A 102 -24.73 6.90 9.88
CA ILE A 102 -25.46 7.20 11.11
C ILE A 102 -25.94 8.64 11.00
N ASN A 103 -27.26 8.86 11.12
CA ASN A 103 -27.90 10.16 10.93
C ASN A 103 -27.55 10.84 9.58
N GLY A 104 -27.41 10.03 8.51
CA GLY A 104 -27.09 10.52 7.17
C GLY A 104 -25.61 10.87 6.94
N VAL A 105 -24.73 10.63 7.93
CA VAL A 105 -23.28 10.84 7.81
C VAL A 105 -22.58 9.50 7.68
N PRO A 106 -21.72 9.28 6.67
CA PRO A 106 -20.92 8.06 6.54
C PRO A 106 -20.09 7.78 7.79
N VAL A 107 -19.91 6.51 8.12
CA VAL A 107 -19.15 6.10 9.31
C VAL A 107 -18.14 5.00 8.99
N TRP A 108 -17.03 5.02 9.71
CA TRP A 108 -16.13 3.87 9.80
C TRP A 108 -16.68 2.87 10.82
N THR A 109 -16.60 1.58 10.48
CA THR A 109 -17.00 0.46 11.34
C THR A 109 -15.78 -0.39 11.69
N SER A 110 -15.64 -0.77 12.95
CA SER A 110 -14.56 -1.70 13.37
C SER A 110 -14.82 -3.12 12.88
N THR A 111 -13.74 -3.83 12.54
CA THR A 111 -13.74 -5.27 12.30
C THR A 111 -12.87 -5.97 13.35
N ALA A 112 -12.70 -7.29 13.24
CA ALA A 112 -11.76 -8.04 14.08
C ALA A 112 -10.35 -7.46 13.98
N LYS A 113 -9.74 -7.28 15.15
CA LYS A 113 -8.39 -6.76 15.30
C LYS A 113 -7.36 -7.76 14.81
N MET A 114 -6.25 -7.26 14.28
CA MET A 114 -5.09 -8.09 14.00
C MET A 114 -4.61 -8.79 15.29
N PRO A 115 -4.19 -10.06 15.23
CA PRO A 115 -3.59 -10.77 16.37
C PRO A 115 -2.32 -10.11 16.94
N THR A 116 -1.70 -9.22 16.17
CA THR A 116 -0.50 -8.48 16.58
C THR A 116 -0.58 -7.07 16.04
N PRO A 117 -0.33 -6.03 16.85
CA PRO A 117 -0.25 -4.66 16.35
C PRO A 117 0.93 -4.53 15.39
N LEU A 118 0.72 -3.85 14.25
CA LEU A 118 1.72 -3.69 13.21
C LEU A 118 1.67 -2.29 12.60
N TRP A 119 2.84 -1.69 12.37
CA TRP A 119 3.01 -0.52 11.52
C TRP A 119 4.13 -0.75 10.51
N ALA A 120 4.15 0.04 9.43
CA ALA A 120 5.05 -0.13 8.29
C ALA A 120 4.98 -1.52 7.64
N HIS A 121 3.82 -2.18 7.75
CA HIS A 121 3.53 -3.46 7.08
C HIS A 121 2.95 -3.20 5.69
N ALA A 122 3.04 -4.18 4.81
CA ALA A 122 2.33 -4.16 3.53
C ALA A 122 0.94 -4.80 3.69
N ALA A 123 -0.05 -4.33 2.93
CA ALA A 123 -1.36 -4.96 2.86
C ALA A 123 -1.88 -5.01 1.42
N VAL A 124 -2.65 -6.04 1.09
CA VAL A 124 -3.30 -6.20 -0.21
C VAL A 124 -4.63 -6.97 -0.06
N GLY A 125 -5.68 -6.46 -0.69
CA GLY A 125 -6.99 -7.12 -0.77
C GLY A 125 -7.09 -8.05 -1.97
N VAL A 126 -7.77 -9.18 -1.81
CA VAL A 126 -8.13 -10.12 -2.88
C VAL A 126 -9.63 -10.37 -2.80
N GLU A 127 -10.34 -9.94 -3.83
CA GLU A 127 -11.78 -10.17 -3.94
C GLU A 127 -12.07 -11.63 -4.33
N GLY A 128 -12.98 -12.25 -3.58
CA GLY A 128 -13.54 -13.55 -3.94
C GLY A 128 -14.71 -13.42 -4.91
N ALA A 129 -15.43 -14.52 -5.13
CA ALA A 129 -16.67 -14.52 -5.93
C ALA A 129 -17.79 -13.68 -5.28
N THR A 130 -17.65 -13.43 -3.98
CA THR A 130 -18.51 -12.57 -3.16
C THR A 130 -17.64 -11.82 -2.15
N GLU A 131 -18.19 -10.78 -1.50
CA GLU A 131 -17.51 -10.10 -0.40
C GLU A 131 -17.10 -11.08 0.70
N ASP A 132 -17.99 -12.00 1.09
CA ASP A 132 -17.74 -12.97 2.18
C ASP A 132 -16.63 -14.00 1.87
N THR A 133 -16.27 -14.17 0.59
CA THR A 133 -15.17 -15.06 0.17
C THR A 133 -13.86 -14.31 -0.05
N SER A 134 -13.85 -13.01 0.22
CA SER A 134 -12.69 -12.14 0.02
C SER A 134 -11.71 -12.21 1.19
N LYS A 135 -10.45 -11.88 0.90
CA LYS A 135 -9.34 -11.94 1.85
C LYS A 135 -8.52 -10.66 1.83
N ILE A 136 -7.93 -10.31 2.96
CA ILE A 136 -6.92 -9.24 3.02
C ILE A 136 -5.64 -9.82 3.64
N TYR A 137 -4.53 -9.65 2.95
CA TYR A 137 -3.23 -10.15 3.38
C TYR A 137 -2.39 -9.00 3.95
N VAL A 138 -1.73 -9.26 5.08
CA VAL A 138 -0.84 -8.32 5.78
C VAL A 138 0.52 -8.97 5.96
N LEU A 139 1.59 -8.30 5.52
CA LEU A 139 2.94 -8.85 5.48
C LEU A 139 3.95 -7.96 6.20
N GLY A 140 4.72 -8.58 7.11
CA GLY A 140 5.81 -7.91 7.83
C GLY A 140 5.35 -6.78 8.75
N GLY A 141 6.13 -5.72 8.81
CA GLY A 141 5.97 -4.57 9.69
C GLY A 141 6.74 -4.68 10.99
N LYS A 142 6.50 -3.72 11.88
CA LYS A 142 7.10 -3.65 13.22
C LYS A 142 5.99 -3.68 14.27
N THR A 143 6.23 -4.36 15.39
CA THR A 143 5.24 -4.50 16.48
C THR A 143 5.28 -3.36 17.49
N THR A 144 6.40 -2.64 17.55
CA THR A 144 6.58 -1.43 18.35
C THR A 144 7.35 -0.38 17.53
N ASN A 145 7.37 0.87 17.99
CA ASN A 145 8.07 1.95 17.30
C ASN A 145 9.58 1.65 17.14
N THR A 146 10.23 1.16 18.20
CA THR A 146 11.67 0.89 18.25
C THR A 146 12.05 -0.59 18.11
N GLY A 147 11.07 -1.50 18.13
CA GLY A 147 11.31 -2.94 18.09
C GLY A 147 11.79 -3.45 16.74
N LEU A 148 12.10 -4.74 16.70
CA LEU A 148 12.47 -5.43 15.46
C LEU A 148 11.26 -5.58 14.55
N ALA A 149 11.52 -5.61 13.25
CA ALA A 149 10.53 -6.01 12.27
C ALA A 149 10.22 -7.51 12.42
N VAL A 150 9.09 -7.94 11.85
CA VAL A 150 8.69 -9.35 11.81
C VAL A 150 8.73 -9.86 10.37
N ASN A 151 8.86 -11.17 10.22
CA ASN A 151 8.72 -11.88 8.94
C ASN A 151 7.35 -12.60 8.81
N THR A 152 6.48 -12.43 9.79
CA THR A 152 5.15 -13.08 9.80
C THR A 152 4.22 -12.46 8.75
N GLY A 153 3.35 -13.29 8.17
CA GLY A 153 2.21 -12.86 7.37
C GLY A 153 0.89 -13.23 8.05
N LYS A 154 -0.17 -12.47 7.79
CA LYS A 154 -1.52 -12.73 8.30
C LYS A 154 -2.54 -12.55 7.19
N VAL A 155 -3.62 -13.32 7.24
CA VAL A 155 -4.77 -13.17 6.35
C VAL A 155 -6.02 -12.94 7.16
N TYR A 156 -6.77 -11.90 6.80
CA TYR A 156 -8.10 -11.61 7.28
C TYR A 156 -9.12 -12.21 6.32
N ASP A 157 -10.04 -13.00 6.86
CA ASP A 157 -11.20 -13.53 6.17
C ASP A 157 -12.37 -12.56 6.37
N VAL A 158 -12.84 -11.98 5.27
CA VAL A 158 -13.87 -10.93 5.31
C VAL A 158 -15.23 -11.50 5.76
N GLY A 159 -15.61 -12.69 5.30
CA GLY A 159 -16.93 -13.28 5.62
C GLY A 159 -17.05 -13.80 7.04
N THR A 160 -15.95 -14.28 7.62
CA THR A 160 -15.92 -14.79 9.00
C THR A 160 -15.45 -13.76 10.02
N ASP A 161 -14.99 -12.58 9.59
CA ASP A 161 -14.43 -11.54 10.45
C ASP A 161 -13.33 -12.09 11.37
N ASN A 162 -12.36 -12.80 10.79
CA ASN A 162 -11.32 -13.50 11.56
C ASN A 162 -9.96 -13.47 10.89
N TRP A 163 -8.91 -13.60 11.70
CA TRP A 163 -7.52 -13.60 11.25
C TRP A 163 -6.88 -14.99 11.40
N VAL A 164 -6.05 -15.35 10.42
CA VAL A 164 -5.22 -16.55 10.43
C VAL A 164 -3.78 -16.18 10.07
N ASN A 165 -2.81 -16.86 10.69
CA ASN A 165 -1.40 -16.67 10.33
C ASN A 165 -1.07 -17.40 9.02
N LEU A 166 -0.28 -16.75 8.18
CA LEU A 166 0.40 -17.38 7.05
C LEU A 166 1.68 -18.07 7.53
N PRO A 167 2.28 -18.97 6.73
CA PRO A 167 3.68 -19.36 6.94
C PRO A 167 4.59 -18.12 6.95
N ASP A 168 5.66 -18.18 7.72
CA ASP A 168 6.63 -17.09 7.84
C ASP A 168 7.45 -16.92 6.55
N MET A 169 7.69 -15.65 6.18
CA MET A 169 8.59 -15.30 5.08
C MET A 169 10.01 -15.80 5.37
N LYS A 170 10.71 -16.25 4.31
CA LYS A 170 12.02 -16.92 4.42
C LYS A 170 13.21 -16.00 4.24
N GLN A 171 13.01 -14.83 3.64
CA GLN A 171 14.13 -13.94 3.32
C GLN A 171 14.52 -12.96 4.44
N GLY A 172 13.84 -13.03 5.59
CA GLY A 172 14.12 -12.22 6.77
C GLY A 172 12.93 -11.38 7.22
N THR A 173 13.14 -10.62 8.30
CA THR A 173 12.16 -9.66 8.81
C THR A 173 11.99 -8.51 7.84
N ARG A 174 10.76 -8.04 7.62
CA ARG A 174 10.45 -7.06 6.55
C ARG A 174 9.60 -5.91 7.05
N TYR A 175 9.93 -4.67 6.69
CA TYR A 175 9.06 -3.50 6.90
C TYR A 175 9.30 -2.45 5.80
N TYR A 176 8.34 -1.52 5.61
CA TYR A 176 8.30 -0.59 4.47
C TYR A 176 8.44 -1.26 3.09
N GLY A 177 8.06 -2.53 3.01
CA GLY A 177 7.90 -3.26 1.75
C GLY A 177 6.49 -3.08 1.19
N ALA A 178 6.26 -3.72 0.06
CA ALA A 178 4.97 -3.71 -0.62
C ALA A 178 4.44 -5.15 -0.82
N ALA A 179 3.13 -5.26 -1.05
CA ALA A 179 2.45 -6.51 -1.30
C ALA A 179 1.61 -6.41 -2.58
N ALA A 180 1.64 -7.46 -3.39
CA ALA A 180 0.83 -7.58 -4.60
C ALA A 180 0.32 -9.00 -4.75
N VAL A 181 -0.82 -9.17 -5.41
CA VAL A 181 -1.33 -10.49 -5.80
C VAL A 181 -1.52 -10.51 -7.30
N VAL A 182 -0.94 -11.52 -7.96
CA VAL A 182 -1.13 -11.81 -9.38
C VAL A 182 -1.45 -13.29 -9.52
N ASP A 183 -2.54 -13.62 -10.21
CA ASP A 183 -2.94 -15.01 -10.50
C ASP A 183 -2.89 -15.94 -9.27
N ASN A 184 -3.46 -15.49 -8.14
CA ASN A 184 -3.46 -16.17 -6.84
C ASN A 184 -2.07 -16.41 -6.22
N VAL A 185 -1.05 -15.68 -6.66
CA VAL A 185 0.27 -15.68 -6.04
C VAL A 185 0.47 -14.35 -5.31
N LEU A 186 0.70 -14.41 -4.00
CA LEU A 186 1.03 -13.27 -3.16
C LEU A 186 2.52 -12.99 -3.20
N TYR A 187 2.92 -11.73 -3.38
CA TYR A 187 4.31 -11.28 -3.42
C TYR A 187 4.61 -10.34 -2.27
N ALA A 188 5.75 -10.56 -1.59
CA ALA A 188 6.37 -9.62 -0.66
C ALA A 188 7.57 -8.96 -1.34
N ILE A 189 7.53 -7.64 -1.52
CA ILE A 189 8.44 -6.91 -2.44
C ILE A 189 9.21 -5.85 -1.67
N GLY A 190 10.54 -5.90 -1.74
CA GLY A 190 11.46 -4.87 -1.22
C GLY A 190 11.24 -4.47 0.24
N GLY A 191 11.53 -3.21 0.54
CA GLY A 191 11.51 -2.66 1.89
C GLY A 191 12.88 -2.79 2.58
N PHE A 192 12.86 -2.76 3.89
CA PHE A 192 13.97 -3.19 4.71
C PHE A 192 13.84 -4.67 5.03
N VAL A 193 14.85 -5.45 4.66
CA VAL A 193 14.97 -6.86 5.02
C VAL A 193 16.16 -7.03 5.97
N ASP A 194 15.89 -7.52 7.18
CA ASP A 194 16.88 -7.65 8.27
C ASP A 194 17.68 -6.35 8.50
N GLY A 195 16.97 -5.22 8.51
CA GLY A 195 17.54 -3.90 8.77
C GLY A 195 18.26 -3.26 7.57
N ASN A 196 18.34 -3.94 6.42
CA ASN A 196 18.98 -3.42 5.21
C ASN A 196 17.97 -3.14 4.11
N MET A 197 18.11 -2.00 3.43
CA MET A 197 17.29 -1.69 2.26
C MET A 197 17.49 -2.76 1.21
N SER A 198 16.40 -3.22 0.59
CA SER A 198 16.41 -4.48 -0.15
C SER A 198 15.55 -4.42 -1.41
N GLY A 199 15.99 -5.15 -2.43
CA GLY A 199 15.23 -5.47 -3.64
C GLY A 199 14.61 -6.86 -3.59
N LYS A 200 14.78 -7.60 -2.48
CA LYS A 200 14.37 -9.01 -2.36
C LYS A 200 12.86 -9.20 -2.53
N VAL A 201 12.51 -10.23 -3.30
CA VAL A 201 11.12 -10.62 -3.57
C VAL A 201 10.92 -12.09 -3.22
N GLU A 202 9.85 -12.40 -2.51
CA GLU A 202 9.39 -13.77 -2.30
C GLU A 202 7.89 -13.87 -2.58
N SER A 203 7.44 -15.07 -2.94
CA SER A 203 6.04 -15.33 -3.28
C SER A 203 5.45 -16.51 -2.51
N LEU A 204 4.14 -16.48 -2.29
CA LEU A 204 3.35 -17.56 -1.70
C LEU A 204 2.17 -17.89 -2.62
N ASP A 205 2.03 -19.16 -2.98
CA ASP A 205 0.86 -19.66 -3.73
C ASP A 205 -0.36 -19.75 -2.81
N LEU A 206 -1.39 -18.95 -3.09
CA LEU A 206 -2.61 -18.88 -2.28
C LEU A 206 -3.59 -20.02 -2.55
N THR A 207 -3.39 -20.79 -3.63
CA THR A 207 -4.25 -21.93 -3.98
C THR A 207 -3.88 -23.19 -3.17
N ASN A 208 -2.68 -23.21 -2.60
CA ASN A 208 -2.18 -24.33 -1.82
C ASN A 208 -2.03 -23.94 -0.34
N PRO A 209 -2.87 -24.47 0.57
CA PRO A 209 -2.82 -24.12 2.00
C PRO A 209 -1.52 -24.58 2.70
N SER A 210 -0.76 -25.49 2.10
CA SER A 210 0.55 -25.93 2.59
C SER A 210 1.73 -25.27 1.87
N ALA A 211 1.47 -24.29 0.99
CA ALA A 211 2.51 -23.55 0.30
C ALA A 211 3.48 -22.92 1.31
N GLN A 212 4.72 -22.77 0.87
CA GLN A 212 5.76 -22.06 1.59
C GLN A 212 6.25 -20.91 0.73
N TRP A 213 6.81 -19.88 1.35
CA TRP A 213 7.42 -18.79 0.60
C TRP A 213 8.57 -19.31 -0.28
N ILE A 214 8.64 -18.78 -1.50
CA ILE A 214 9.64 -19.09 -2.52
C ILE A 214 10.31 -17.80 -2.93
N GLU A 215 11.65 -17.80 -2.98
CA GLU A 215 12.43 -16.67 -3.47
C GLU A 215 12.18 -16.42 -4.96
N ARG A 216 12.11 -15.15 -5.35
CA ARG A 216 11.93 -14.67 -6.72
C ARG A 216 13.07 -13.72 -7.09
N ALA A 217 13.16 -13.38 -8.37
CA ALA A 217 14.14 -12.40 -8.82
C ALA A 217 13.98 -11.09 -8.04
N SER A 218 15.10 -10.59 -7.54
CA SER A 218 15.14 -9.31 -6.84
C SER A 218 14.99 -8.16 -7.84
N MET A 219 14.40 -7.06 -7.37
CA MET A 219 14.38 -5.79 -8.11
C MET A 219 15.80 -5.36 -8.50
N ILE A 220 15.91 -4.62 -9.61
CA ILE A 220 17.15 -4.02 -10.10
C ILE A 220 17.65 -2.98 -9.09
N HIS A 221 16.74 -2.19 -8.51
CA HIS A 221 17.06 -1.20 -7.49
C HIS A 221 16.46 -1.58 -6.13
N LEU A 222 17.25 -1.39 -5.08
CA LEU A 222 16.80 -1.54 -3.69
C LEU A 222 15.87 -0.37 -3.34
N ARG A 223 14.72 -0.67 -2.72
CA ARG A 223 13.69 0.33 -2.43
C ARG A 223 13.03 0.05 -1.09
N GLU A 224 12.75 1.10 -0.33
CA GLU A 224 11.79 1.07 0.77
C GLU A 224 10.77 2.20 0.65
N GLY A 225 9.62 2.05 1.31
CA GLY A 225 8.54 3.04 1.26
C GLY A 225 8.03 3.29 -0.15
N HIS A 226 8.21 2.29 -1.03
CA HIS A 226 7.72 2.24 -2.39
C HIS A 226 6.32 1.64 -2.39
N THR A 227 5.63 1.81 -3.51
CA THR A 227 4.31 1.24 -3.75
C THR A 227 4.38 0.25 -4.90
N VAL A 228 3.38 -0.60 -4.99
CA VAL A 228 3.22 -1.52 -6.11
C VAL A 228 1.83 -1.42 -6.69
N ALA A 229 1.73 -1.62 -8.00
CA ALA A 229 0.45 -1.74 -8.70
C ALA A 229 0.48 -2.94 -9.64
N VAL A 230 -0.67 -3.57 -9.83
CA VAL A 230 -0.84 -4.67 -10.79
C VAL A 230 -1.51 -4.15 -12.05
N ILE A 231 -0.94 -4.44 -13.22
CA ILE A 231 -1.54 -4.12 -14.51
C ILE A 231 -1.31 -5.27 -15.49
N LYS A 232 -2.41 -5.81 -16.04
CA LYS A 232 -2.36 -6.92 -17.02
C LYS A 232 -1.48 -8.10 -16.58
N GLY A 233 -1.54 -8.47 -15.29
CA GLY A 233 -0.74 -9.57 -14.73
C GLY A 233 0.73 -9.24 -14.44
N LEU A 234 1.15 -7.98 -14.57
CA LEU A 234 2.50 -7.53 -14.25
C LEU A 234 2.49 -6.68 -12.99
N ILE A 235 3.60 -6.67 -12.25
CA ILE A 235 3.76 -5.87 -11.03
C ILE A 235 4.67 -4.68 -11.32
N LEU A 236 4.17 -3.46 -11.13
CA LEU A 236 4.95 -2.24 -11.20
C LEU A 236 5.44 -1.87 -9.80
N ALA A 237 6.75 -1.75 -9.61
CA ALA A 237 7.35 -1.18 -8.41
C ALA A 237 7.67 0.31 -8.64
N ILE A 238 7.09 1.17 -7.79
CA ILE A 238 6.94 2.60 -8.05
C ILE A 238 7.49 3.40 -6.86
N GLY A 239 8.37 4.37 -7.14
CA GLY A 239 8.92 5.26 -6.12
C GLY A 239 9.89 4.58 -5.14
N GLY A 240 9.97 5.11 -3.91
CA GLY A 240 10.86 4.64 -2.84
C GLY A 240 12.18 5.43 -2.69
N THR A 241 13.02 5.01 -1.75
CA THR A 241 14.38 5.56 -1.51
C THR A 241 15.42 5.11 -2.56
N ASN A 242 16.60 5.77 -2.57
CA ASN A 242 17.73 5.68 -3.54
C ASN A 242 17.61 6.44 -4.89
N GLY A 243 17.27 7.73 -4.83
CA GLY A 243 17.29 8.62 -6.02
C GLY A 243 16.16 8.34 -7.02
N PRO A 244 16.17 8.91 -8.23
CA PRO A 244 15.21 8.59 -9.28
C PRO A 244 15.51 7.18 -9.83
N GLY A 245 15.25 6.14 -9.04
CA GLY A 245 15.23 4.77 -9.56
C GLY A 245 14.02 4.64 -10.48
N PRO A 246 14.18 4.21 -11.74
CA PRO A 246 13.07 4.11 -12.69
C PRO A 246 11.96 3.24 -12.11
N THR A 247 10.71 3.44 -12.50
CA THR A 247 9.70 2.41 -12.17
C THR A 247 10.19 1.08 -12.74
N GLU A 248 9.93 -0.03 -12.04
CA GLU A 248 10.35 -1.35 -12.52
C GLU A 248 9.14 -2.23 -12.75
N LEU A 249 9.19 -3.05 -13.79
CA LEU A 249 8.13 -3.96 -14.16
C LEU A 249 8.60 -5.39 -13.93
N TYR A 250 7.87 -6.15 -13.12
CA TYR A 250 8.10 -7.56 -12.90
C TYR A 250 7.09 -8.38 -13.70
N ASP A 251 7.62 -9.34 -14.46
CA ASP A 251 6.84 -10.37 -15.12
C ASP A 251 6.92 -11.68 -14.32
N PRO A 252 5.83 -12.11 -13.65
CA PRO A 252 5.78 -13.38 -12.93
C PRO A 252 6.06 -14.61 -13.78
N SER A 253 5.77 -14.57 -15.09
CA SER A 253 5.90 -15.72 -15.98
C SER A 253 7.36 -16.01 -16.34
N THR A 254 8.19 -14.96 -16.45
CA THR A 254 9.62 -15.07 -16.72
C THR A 254 10.47 -14.92 -15.46
N ASN A 255 9.88 -14.47 -14.34
CA ASN A 255 10.58 -14.15 -13.10
C ASN A 255 11.72 -13.14 -13.35
N THR A 256 11.42 -12.06 -14.08
CA THR A 256 12.40 -11.02 -14.41
C THR A 256 11.86 -9.62 -14.15
N TRP A 257 12.75 -8.71 -13.80
CA TRP A 257 12.49 -7.27 -13.70
C TRP A 257 13.08 -6.54 -14.90
N GLU A 258 12.38 -5.50 -15.36
CA GLU A 258 12.88 -4.55 -16.35
C GLU A 258 12.64 -3.11 -15.93
N SER A 259 13.44 -2.18 -16.46
CA SER A 259 13.25 -0.76 -16.22
C SER A 259 12.08 -0.22 -17.05
N PHE A 260 11.15 0.45 -16.37
CA PHE A 260 9.97 1.09 -16.91
C PHE A 260 10.04 2.60 -16.63
N VAL A 261 10.49 3.37 -17.62
CA VAL A 261 10.83 4.79 -17.52
C VAL A 261 9.68 5.77 -17.22
N PRO A 262 8.38 5.49 -17.42
CA PRO A 262 7.37 6.54 -17.38
C PRO A 262 7.10 7.31 -16.07
N CYS A 263 7.65 6.87 -14.94
CA CYS A 263 7.32 7.44 -13.63
C CYS A 263 8.60 7.65 -12.79
N ASN A 264 9.54 8.45 -13.30
CA ASN A 264 10.86 8.72 -12.68
C ASN A 264 10.85 9.80 -11.59
N GLU A 265 9.67 10.27 -11.16
CA GLU A 265 9.57 11.26 -10.09
C GLU A 265 9.92 10.63 -8.73
N ARG A 266 10.83 11.29 -7.99
CA ARG A 266 11.24 10.86 -6.64
C ARG A 266 10.12 11.14 -5.64
N THR A 267 9.49 10.10 -5.12
CA THR A 267 8.57 10.18 -3.97
C THR A 267 8.81 9.02 -3.01
N GLN A 268 9.02 9.34 -1.73
CA GLN A 268 9.07 8.35 -0.64
C GLN A 268 7.78 8.40 0.15
N PHE A 269 7.29 7.24 0.60
CA PHE A 269 6.08 7.15 1.42
C PHE A 269 4.86 7.80 0.77
N SER A 270 4.85 7.90 -0.57
CA SER A 270 3.64 8.19 -1.32
C SER A 270 2.69 7.00 -1.22
N ALA A 271 1.43 7.26 -1.49
CA ALA A 271 0.48 6.20 -1.79
C ALA A 271 0.11 6.30 -3.26
N ASP A 272 0.22 5.18 -3.96
CA ASP A 272 0.03 5.08 -5.40
C ASP A 272 -0.97 3.97 -5.70
N ILE A 273 -1.83 4.17 -6.69
CA ILE A 273 -2.81 3.17 -7.14
C ILE A 273 -3.07 3.30 -8.63
N VAL A 274 -3.33 2.19 -9.30
CA VAL A 274 -3.73 2.18 -10.72
C VAL A 274 -5.23 2.03 -10.83
N VAL A 275 -5.88 2.97 -11.51
CA VAL A 275 -7.32 2.94 -11.81
C VAL A 275 -7.51 3.22 -13.29
N SER A 276 -8.18 2.32 -14.00
CA SER A 276 -8.47 2.46 -15.43
C SER A 276 -7.23 2.81 -16.27
N ASN A 277 -6.13 2.07 -16.05
CA ASN A 277 -4.80 2.27 -16.66
C ASN A 277 -4.11 3.61 -16.33
N LYS A 278 -4.62 4.38 -15.36
CA LYS A 278 -3.94 5.58 -14.87
C LYS A 278 -3.34 5.32 -13.51
N LEU A 279 -2.06 5.62 -13.36
CA LEU A 279 -1.38 5.64 -12.07
C LEU A 279 -1.68 6.96 -11.39
N TYR A 280 -2.36 6.92 -10.25
CA TYR A 280 -2.55 8.06 -9.36
C TYR A 280 -1.53 7.97 -8.23
N ARG A 281 -0.70 9.00 -8.11
CA ARG A 281 0.25 9.16 -7.01
C ARG A 281 -0.21 10.29 -6.12
N THR A 282 -0.21 10.06 -4.81
CA THR A 282 -0.69 11.04 -3.83
C THR A 282 0.33 11.23 -2.71
N GLY A 283 0.54 12.49 -2.30
CA GLY A 283 1.32 12.85 -1.12
C GLY A 283 2.77 12.40 -1.18
N GLY A 284 3.25 11.80 -0.08
CA GLY A 284 4.64 11.38 0.09
C GLY A 284 5.54 12.49 0.60
N ALA A 285 6.86 12.28 0.53
CA ALA A 285 7.86 13.26 0.90
C ALA A 285 8.81 13.58 -0.26
N ASP A 286 8.99 14.87 -0.55
CA ASP A 286 9.86 15.38 -1.61
C ASP A 286 11.21 15.87 -1.06
N ASN A 287 12.32 15.44 -1.68
CA ASN A 287 13.70 15.88 -1.43
C ASN A 287 14.28 15.72 0.00
N HIS A 288 13.44 15.54 1.03
CA HIS A 288 13.77 15.20 2.41
C HIS A 288 12.58 14.42 3.02
N PRO A 289 12.78 13.25 3.65
CA PRO A 289 11.70 12.41 4.21
C PRO A 289 10.83 13.08 5.28
N ARG A 290 11.16 14.30 5.71
CA ARG A 290 10.39 15.06 6.72
C ARG A 290 9.27 15.89 6.11
N ASN A 291 9.40 16.37 4.88
CA ASN A 291 8.44 17.29 4.28
C ASN A 291 7.33 16.51 3.59
N ALA A 292 6.17 16.37 4.24
CA ALA A 292 5.03 15.77 3.57
C ALA A 292 4.48 16.71 2.49
N THR A 293 4.03 16.16 1.36
CA THR A 293 3.40 16.92 0.28
C THR A 293 1.91 16.66 0.22
N LYS A 294 1.17 17.53 -0.49
CA LYS A 294 -0.24 17.33 -0.85
C LYS A 294 -0.43 17.11 -2.36
N ASN A 295 0.68 16.90 -3.07
CA ASN A 295 0.71 16.80 -4.52
C ASN A 295 -0.01 15.55 -4.98
N VAL A 296 -0.61 15.64 -6.16
CA VAL A 296 -1.23 14.52 -6.85
C VAL A 296 -0.74 14.55 -8.28
N THR A 297 -0.13 13.45 -8.74
CA THR A 297 0.30 13.29 -10.13
C THR A 297 -0.40 12.09 -10.74
N VAL A 298 -0.66 12.16 -12.04
CA VAL A 298 -1.38 11.11 -12.78
C VAL A 298 -0.62 10.78 -14.06
N HIS A 299 -0.32 9.50 -14.25
CA HIS A 299 0.39 8.99 -15.42
C HIS A 299 -0.47 7.97 -16.18
N ASP A 300 -0.61 8.12 -17.50
CA ASP A 300 -1.37 7.19 -18.34
C ASP A 300 -0.52 5.98 -18.75
N LEU A 301 -0.78 4.81 -18.17
CA LEU A 301 -0.05 3.58 -18.45
C LEU A 301 -0.54 2.87 -19.73
N GLY A 302 -1.73 3.22 -20.25
CA GLY A 302 -2.37 2.56 -21.39
C GLY A 302 -1.61 2.75 -22.70
N PHE A 303 -1.10 3.96 -22.93
CA PHE A 303 -0.21 4.24 -24.06
C PHE A 303 1.14 3.54 -23.90
N MET A 304 1.63 3.44 -22.66
CA MET A 304 3.03 3.12 -22.39
C MET A 304 3.33 1.62 -22.38
N LEU A 305 2.37 0.78 -21.98
CA LEU A 305 2.49 -0.68 -22.10
C LEU A 305 2.40 -1.19 -23.55
N THR A 306 1.69 -0.45 -24.41
CA THR A 306 1.60 -0.77 -25.86
C THR A 306 2.94 -0.47 -26.55
N VAL A 307 3.61 0.62 -26.18
CA VAL A 307 4.92 0.99 -26.74
C VAL A 307 6.05 0.11 -26.19
N ALA A 308 6.01 -0.24 -24.89
CA ALA A 308 7.03 -1.08 -24.27
C ALA A 308 7.11 -2.48 -24.91
N ARG A 309 5.97 -3.11 -25.25
CA ARG A 309 5.97 -4.40 -25.97
C ARG A 309 6.31 -4.28 -27.46
N ASN A 310 5.98 -3.16 -28.11
CA ASN A 310 6.29 -2.96 -29.53
C ASN A 310 7.79 -2.72 -29.83
N PHE A 311 8.60 -2.37 -28.83
CA PHE A 311 10.06 -2.28 -29.00
C PHE A 311 10.80 -3.62 -28.85
N PHE A 312 10.13 -4.67 -28.36
CA PHE A 312 10.76 -5.99 -28.15
C PHE A 312 10.05 -7.15 -28.87
N GLY A 313 8.97 -6.87 -29.60
CA GLY A 313 8.32 -7.81 -30.51
C GLY A 313 8.96 -7.79 -31.91
N CYS A 314 10.24 -8.16 -32.02
CA CYS A 314 10.89 -8.52 -33.27
C CYS A 314 11.99 -9.54 -32.99
N TYR A 315 11.62 -10.81 -32.81
CA TYR A 315 12.39 -11.96 -33.30
C TYR A 315 11.38 -13.05 -33.63
N ASP A 316 11.18 -13.26 -34.93
CA ASP A 316 10.59 -14.47 -35.52
C ASP A 316 11.44 -15.70 -35.23
#